data_AF-A0A1V4V4Z3-F1
#
_entry.id   AF-A0A1V4V4Z3-F1
#
_cell.length_a   1.000
_cell.length_b   1.000
_cell.length_c   1.000
_cell.angle_alpha   90.00
_cell.angle_beta   90.00
_cell.angle_gamma   90.00
#
_symmetry.space_group_name_H-M   'P 1'
#
loop_
_entity.id
_entity.type
_entity.pdbx_description
1 polymer ?
#
loop_
_entity_poly.entity_id
_entity_poly.type
_entity_poly.pdbx_seq_one_letter_code
_entity_poly.pdbx_strand_id
1 'polypeptide(L)' 'MDARPFEVLHIGDHYSYDYESALDAGLDALFLDRRGERQGPEVIGDLREAVELIDGCA' A
#
# COMPACT_ATOMS: atom_id res chain seq x y z
N MET A 1 -18.70 -6.80 0.58
CA MET A 1 -17.81 -6.94 1.74
C MET A 1 -18.33 -6.00 2.82
N ASP A 2 -18.23 -6.38 4.08
CA ASP A 2 -18.66 -5.59 5.24
C ASP A 2 -17.43 -5.18 6.07
N ALA A 3 -16.41 -4.67 5.37
CA ALA A 3 -15.14 -4.25 5.96
C ALA A 3 -15.14 -2.72 6.13
N ARG A 4 -14.62 -2.26 7.25
CA ARG A 4 -14.37 -0.84 7.52
C ARG A 4 -13.13 -0.39 6.74
N PRO A 5 -13.00 0.89 6.36
CA PRO A 5 -11.87 1.36 5.57
C PRO A 5 -10.49 0.99 6.14
N PHE A 6 -10.29 1.13 7.45
CA PHE A 6 -9.04 0.76 8.14
C PHE A 6 -8.79 -0.76 8.23
N GLU A 7 -9.71 -1.60 7.78
CA GLU A 7 -9.52 -3.06 7.67
C GLU A 7 -9.04 -3.46 6.27
N VAL A 8 -8.81 -2.49 5.40
CA VAL A 8 -8.41 -2.69 4.00
C VAL A 8 -7.10 -1.96 3.73
N LEU A 9 -6.12 -2.71 3.23
CA LEU A 9 -4.87 -2.19 2.70
C LEU A 9 -4.93 -2.22 1.17
N HIS A 10 -4.80 -1.07 0.53
CA HIS A 10 -4.66 -0.96 -0.92
C HIS A 10 -3.19 -1.05 -1.34
N ILE A 11 -2.90 -1.71 -2.46
CA ILE A 11 -1.54 -1.78 -3.04
C ILE A 11 -1.66 -1.58 -4.55
N GLY A 12 -0.96 -0.58 -5.08
CA GLY A 12 -0.96 -0.30 -6.52
C GLY A 12 0.25 0.49 -6.98
N ASP A 13 0.44 0.56 -8.31
CA ASP A 13 1.64 1.09 -8.96
C ASP A 13 1.44 2.49 -9.55
N HIS A 14 0.25 3.06 -9.42
CA HIS A 14 -0.02 4.44 -9.80
C HIS A 14 -0.16 5.35 -8.56
N TYR A 15 0.86 6.17 -8.30
CA TYR A 15 0.95 6.96 -7.07
C TYR A 15 -0.34 7.76 -6.74
N SER A 16 -0.91 8.48 -7.70
CA SER A 16 -2.07 9.31 -7.40
C SER A 16 -3.41 8.55 -7.30
N TYR A 17 -3.59 7.50 -8.11
CA TYR A 17 -4.87 6.79 -8.21
C TYR A 17 -4.97 5.60 -7.27
N ASP A 18 -3.85 4.98 -6.95
CA ASP A 18 -3.81 3.80 -6.07
C ASP A 18 -3.39 4.20 -4.66
N TYR A 19 -2.36 5.03 -4.51
CA TYR A 19 -1.86 5.41 -3.19
C TYR A 19 -2.62 6.62 -2.61
N GLU A 20 -2.55 7.80 -3.24
CA GLU A 20 -3.18 9.02 -2.71
C GLU A 20 -4.71 8.87 -2.60
N SER A 21 -5.36 8.37 -3.65
CA SER A 21 -6.82 8.21 -3.65
C SER A 21 -7.32 7.17 -2.63
N ALA A 22 -6.53 6.14 -2.30
CA ALA A 22 -6.89 5.17 -1.27
C ALA A 22 -6.82 5.81 0.13
N LEU A 23 -5.77 6.59 0.40
CA LEU A 23 -5.64 7.34 1.64
C LEU A 23 -6.77 8.36 1.81
N ASP A 24 -7.14 9.08 0.74
CA ASP A 24 -8.27 10.02 0.74
C ASP A 24 -9.62 9.33 1.02
N ALA A 25 -9.74 8.06 0.65
CA ALA A 25 -10.91 7.23 0.95
C ALA A 25 -10.90 6.64 2.37
N GLY A 26 -9.84 6.88 3.16
CA GLY A 26 -9.67 6.38 4.53
C GLY A 26 -9.15 4.94 4.63
N LEU A 27 -8.59 4.41 3.54
CA LEU A 27 -7.91 3.11 3.52
C LEU A 27 -6.44 3.30 3.94
N ASP A 28 -5.79 2.22 4.39
CA ASP A 28 -4.34 2.17 4.39
C ASP A 28 -3.83 1.86 2.96
N ALA A 29 -2.61 2.28 2.63
CA ALA A 29 -2.05 2.01 1.30
C ALA A 29 -0.52 1.77 1.31
N LEU A 30 -0.05 0.88 0.44
CA LEU A 30 1.35 0.76 0.03
C LEU A 30 1.50 1.16 -1.44
N PHE A 31 2.56 1.89 -1.75
CA PHE A 31 2.91 2.25 -3.13
C PHE A 31 3.91 1.26 -3.70
N LEU A 32 3.54 0.60 -4.80
CA LEU A 32 4.40 -0.34 -5.51
C LEU A 32 5.28 0.37 -6.53
N ASP A 33 6.54 0.58 -6.17
CA ASP A 33 7.53 1.22 -7.03
C ASP A 33 8.59 0.24 -7.51
N ARG A 34 8.30 -0.43 -8.63
CA ARG A 34 9.24 -1.35 -9.28
C ARG A 34 10.45 -0.66 -9.92
N ARG A 35 10.42 0.68 -10.04
CA ARG A 35 11.47 1.47 -10.69
C ARG A 35 12.43 2.12 -9.70
N GLY A 36 12.04 2.19 -8.42
CA GLY A 36 12.82 2.83 -7.36
C GLY A 36 12.91 4.35 -7.53
N GLU A 37 11.84 4.96 -8.06
CA GLU A 37 11.72 6.41 -8.26
C GLU A 37 11.36 7.15 -6.94
N ARG A 38 10.78 6.44 -5.96
CA ARG A 38 10.33 6.93 -4.66
C ARG A 38 10.90 6.09 -3.52
N GLN A 39 10.90 6.67 -2.32
CA GLN A 39 11.38 6.05 -1.08
C GLN A 39 10.45 6.47 0.06
N GLY A 40 10.28 5.59 1.04
CA GLY A 40 9.44 5.81 2.21
C GLY A 40 9.04 4.49 2.86
N PRO A 41 8.58 4.49 4.12
CA PRO A 41 8.11 3.28 4.81
C PRO A 41 6.90 2.61 4.12
N GLU A 42 6.13 3.36 3.35
CA GLU A 42 4.97 2.89 2.57
C GLU A 42 5.31 2.40 1.15
N VAL A 43 6.57 2.55 0.71
CA VAL A 43 6.99 2.23 -0.65
C VAL A 43 7.63 0.85 -0.67
N ILE A 44 7.09 -0.03 -1.50
CA ILE A 44 7.61 -1.39 -1.71
C ILE A 44 8.14 -1.54 -3.14
N GLY A 45 9.25 -2.26 -3.30
CA GLY A 45 9.82 -2.55 -4.63
C GLY A 45 9.08 -3.66 -5.37
N ASP A 46 8.54 -4.62 -4.61
CA ASP A 46 7.72 -5.71 -5.14
C ASP A 46 6.73 -6.28 -4.11
N LEU A 47 5.82 -7.15 -4.57
CA LEU A 47 4.74 -7.68 -3.73
C LEU A 47 5.21 -8.66 -2.64
N ARG A 48 6.46 -9.14 -2.66
CA ARG A 48 6.99 -10.00 -1.58
C ARG A 48 7.26 -9.17 -0.34
N GLU A 49 7.73 -7.94 -0.51
CA GLU A 49 7.91 -6.99 0.60
C GLU A 49 6.57 -6.68 1.30
N ALA A 50 5.46 -6.63 0.55
CA ALA A 50 4.13 -6.47 1.15
C ALA A 50 3.77 -7.62 2.10
N VAL A 51 4.11 -8.86 1.74
CA VAL A 51 3.86 -10.02 2.60
C VAL A 51 4.67 -9.90 3.88
N GLU A 52 5.94 -9.50 3.81
CA GLU A 52 6.78 -9.29 4.99
C GLU A 52 6.24 -8.19 5.92
N LEU A 53 5.68 -7.11 5.35
CA LEU A 53 5.05 -6.02 6.12
C LEU A 53 3.74 -6.45 6.79
N ILE A 54 2.93 -7.26 6.11
CA ILE A 54 1.65 -7.74 6.64
C ILE A 54 1.87 -8.84 7.70
N ASP A 55 2.75 -9.80 7.42
CA ASP A 55 3.04 -10.93 8.31
C ASP A 55 3.94 -10.53 9.49
N GLY A 56 4.73 -9.46 9.36
CA GLY A 56 5.56 -8.89 10.42
C GLY A 56 4.76 -8.26 11.57
N CYS A 57 3.44 -8.11 11.41
CA CYS A 57 2.50 -7.80 12.48
C CYS A 57 2.00 -9.10 13.15
N ALA A 58 2.89 -9.82 13.85
CA ALA A 58 2.55 -10.94 14.73
C ALA A 58 3.19 -10.80 16.11
#